data_AF-F0G2H8-F1
#
_entry.id   AF-F0G2H8-F1
#
_cell.length_a   1.000
_cell.length_b   1.000
_cell.length_c   1.000
_cell.angle_alpha   90.00
_cell.angle_beta   90.00
_cell.angle_gamma   90.00
#
_symmetry.space_group_name_H-M   'P 1'
#
loop_
_entity.id
_entity.type
_entity.pdbx_description
1 polymer ?
#
loop_
_entity_poly.entity_id
_entity_poly.type
_entity_poly.pdbx_seq_one_letter_code
_entity_poly.pdbx_strand_id
1 'polypeptide(L)'
;MHIGAFERIGGFAVSTSSSRPDAPASLDAWLGRTETLADHITVFPLDALAATLDRAAPGEVVPPLWHWLYFVPVAPTAELGPDGHPRRGGF
;
A
#
# COMPACT_ATOMS: atom_id res chain seq x y z
N MET A 1 48.79 -5.92 53.48
CA MET A 1 48.73 -7.31 53.98
C MET A 1 47.27 -7.72 53.92
N HIS A 2 46.92 -8.66 53.00
CA HIS A 2 45.66 -9.45 52.84
C HIS A 2 44.31 -8.69 53.07
N ILE A 3 43.29 -8.74 52.20
CA ILE A 3 42.62 -9.90 51.60
C ILE A 3 41.63 -9.38 50.53
N GLY A 4 41.47 -10.12 49.42
CA GLY A 4 40.52 -9.81 48.34
C GLY A 4 39.13 -10.42 48.53
N ALA A 5 38.17 -9.94 47.73
CA ALA A 5 36.93 -10.63 47.36
C ALA A 5 36.42 -9.98 46.05
N PHE A 6 36.79 -10.55 44.91
CA PHE A 6 35.97 -11.42 44.06
C PHE A 6 34.96 -10.65 43.19
N GLU A 7 35.33 -10.53 41.92
CA GLU A 7 34.57 -9.93 40.83
C GLU A 7 33.17 -10.52 40.70
N ARG A 8 32.19 -9.63 40.55
CA ARG A 8 30.86 -9.96 40.04
C ARG A 8 31.02 -10.51 38.62
N ILE A 9 30.87 -11.82 38.48
CA ILE A 9 30.68 -12.46 37.17
C ILE A 9 29.36 -11.92 36.60
N GLY A 10 29.47 -11.02 35.63
CA GLY A 10 28.33 -10.44 34.94
C GLY A 10 27.55 -11.53 34.23
N GLY A 11 26.36 -11.86 34.74
CA GLY A 11 25.36 -12.62 34.01
C GLY A 11 24.92 -11.81 32.80
N PHE A 12 25.32 -12.25 31.61
CA PHE A 12 24.85 -11.69 30.35
C PHE A 12 23.42 -12.19 30.12
N ALA A 13 22.44 -11.48 30.69
CA ALA A 13 21.05 -11.66 30.31
C ALA A 13 20.86 -11.04 28.92
N VAL A 14 20.82 -11.87 27.88
CA VAL A 14 20.30 -11.47 26.57
C VAL A 14 18.83 -11.13 26.80
N SER A 15 18.55 -9.84 26.99
CA SER A 15 17.19 -9.31 27.01
C SER A 15 16.75 -9.19 25.55
N THR A 16 16.21 -10.28 24.99
CA THR A 16 15.44 -10.19 23.75
C THR A 16 14.15 -9.45 24.07
N SER A 17 14.20 -8.12 24.06
CA SER A 17 13.01 -7.30 23.86
C SER A 17 12.42 -7.69 22.51
N SER A 18 11.47 -8.62 22.52
CA SER A 18 10.53 -8.79 21.42
C SER A 18 9.73 -7.50 21.34
N SER A 19 10.20 -6.55 20.53
CA SER A 19 9.39 -5.41 20.17
C SER A 19 8.23 -5.97 19.35
N ARG A 20 7.05 -5.94 19.97
CA ARG A 20 5.79 -6.08 19.25
C ARG A 20 5.86 -5.13 18.06
N PRO A 21 5.49 -5.56 16.83
CA PRO A 21 5.39 -4.60 15.73
C PRO A 21 4.51 -3.45 16.19
N ASP A 22 4.94 -2.22 15.89
CA ASP A 22 4.23 -1.01 16.24
C ASP A 22 2.75 -1.18 15.88
N ALA A 23 1.86 -0.77 16.80
CA ALA A 23 0.43 -0.85 16.56
C ALA A 23 0.11 -0.10 15.25
N PRO A 24 -0.82 -0.62 14.42
CA PRO A 24 -1.18 0.06 13.18
C PRO A 24 -1.60 1.49 13.49
N ALA A 25 -1.22 2.43 12.61
CA ALA A 25 -1.62 3.83 12.72
C ALA A 25 -3.13 3.93 12.97
N SER A 26 -3.53 4.88 13.84
CA SER A 26 -4.95 5.13 14.10
C SER A 26 -5.69 5.44 12.80
N LEU A 27 -6.94 5.00 12.69
CA LEU A 27 -7.76 5.28 11.49
C LEU A 27 -7.92 6.78 11.26
N ASP A 28 -7.93 7.59 12.32
CA ASP A 28 -8.01 9.04 12.26
C ASP A 28 -6.86 9.66 11.45
N ALA A 29 -5.69 9.00 11.41
CA ALA A 29 -4.56 9.45 10.61
C ALA A 29 -4.86 9.50 9.10
N TRP A 30 -5.95 8.89 8.64
CA TRP A 30 -6.35 8.87 7.22
C TRP A 30 -7.30 10.02 6.86
N LEU A 31 -7.88 10.70 7.85
CA LEU A 31 -8.80 11.81 7.61
C LEU A 31 -8.05 13.01 7.03
N GLY A 32 -8.64 13.64 6.01
CA GLY A 32 -8.12 14.86 5.41
C GLY A 32 -6.97 14.68 4.40
N ARG A 33 -6.55 13.44 4.12
CA ARG A 33 -5.58 13.16 3.05
C ARG A 33 -6.23 13.21 1.67
N THR A 34 -5.52 13.74 0.70
CA THR A 34 -6.01 13.92 -0.68
C THR A 34 -4.89 13.69 -1.67
N GLU A 35 -5.22 13.06 -2.80
CA GLU A 35 -4.35 12.93 -3.96
C GLU A 35 -5.09 13.48 -5.20
N THR A 36 -4.34 14.02 -6.16
CA THR A 36 -4.89 14.47 -7.45
C THR A 36 -4.08 13.86 -8.58
N LEU A 37 -4.77 13.21 -9.51
CA LEU A 37 -4.20 12.54 -10.67
C LEU A 37 -4.84 13.10 -11.94
N ALA A 38 -4.07 13.12 -13.02
CA ALA A 38 -4.57 13.44 -14.35
C ALA A 38 -4.42 12.18 -15.23
N ASP A 39 -5.44 11.89 -16.03
CA ASP A 39 -5.45 10.77 -16.96
C ASP A 39 -6.11 11.20 -18.27
N HIS A 40 -5.72 10.54 -19.35
CA HIS A 40 -6.31 10.70 -20.67
C HIS A 40 -7.42 9.67 -20.88
N ILE A 41 -8.65 10.16 -21.08
CA ILE A 41 -9.79 9.30 -21.40
C ILE A 41 -9.65 8.81 -22.85
N THR A 42 -9.03 7.65 -23.02
CA THR A 42 -8.88 6.96 -24.31
C THR A 42 -10.01 5.95 -24.53
N VAL A 43 -10.23 5.53 -25.78
CA VAL A 43 -11.28 4.56 -26.14
C VAL A 43 -10.95 3.13 -25.73
N PHE A 44 -9.65 2.79 -25.62
CA PHE A 44 -9.20 1.42 -25.44
C PHE A 44 -9.79 0.72 -24.20
N PRO A 45 -9.85 1.33 -23.00
CA PRO A 45 -10.46 0.67 -21.83
C PRO A 45 -11.93 0.29 -22.06
N LEU A 46 -12.68 1.11 -22.81
CA LEU A 46 -14.08 0.83 -23.13
C LEU A 46 -14.21 -0.32 -24.12
N ASP A 47 -13.37 -0.35 -25.16
CA ASP A 47 -13.34 -1.43 -26.14
C ASP A 47 -12.95 -2.75 -25.49
N ALA A 48 -11.93 -2.73 -24.61
CA ALA A 48 -11.47 -3.91 -23.89
C ALA A 48 -12.55 -4.46 -22.94
N LEU A 49 -13.24 -3.60 -22.17
CA LEU A 49 -14.33 -4.04 -21.31
C LEU A 49 -15.53 -4.53 -22.13
N ALA A 50 -15.85 -3.89 -23.25
CA ALA A 50 -16.91 -4.34 -24.15
C ALA A 50 -16.63 -5.74 -24.71
N ALA A 51 -15.39 -5.98 -25.17
CA ALA A 51 -14.95 -7.31 -25.62
C ALA A 51 -15.00 -8.35 -24.50
N THR A 52 -14.58 -8.00 -23.28
CA THR A 52 -14.62 -8.90 -22.11
C THR A 52 -16.05 -9.33 -21.76
N LEU A 53 -17.03 -8.47 -22.01
CA LEU A 53 -18.44 -8.70 -21.70
C LEU A 53 -19.27 -9.16 -22.91
N ASP A 54 -18.62 -9.52 -24.03
CA ASP A 54 -19.26 -9.94 -25.28
C ASP A 54 -20.36 -8.96 -25.76
N ARG A 55 -20.06 -7.65 -25.70
CA ARG A 55 -20.99 -6.59 -26.11
C ARG A 55 -20.35 -5.62 -27.10
N ALA A 56 -21.21 -4.84 -27.76
CA ALA A 56 -20.75 -3.73 -28.58
C ALA A 56 -20.04 -2.66 -27.72
N ALA A 57 -19.00 -2.07 -28.30
CA ALA A 57 -18.32 -0.91 -27.74
C ALA A 57 -19.30 0.26 -27.58
N PRO A 58 -19.21 1.03 -26.48
CA PRO A 58 -20.03 2.22 -26.32
C PRO A 58 -19.64 3.29 -27.37
N GLY A 59 -20.63 4.09 -27.78
CA GLY A 59 -20.39 5.26 -28.62
C GLY A 59 -19.88 6.44 -27.78
N GLU A 60 -20.50 7.60 -27.92
CA GLU A 60 -20.06 8.83 -27.24
C GLU A 60 -20.31 8.84 -25.73
N VAL A 61 -21.22 8.01 -25.23
CA VAL A 61 -21.61 8.00 -23.82
C VAL A 61 -20.97 6.82 -23.10
N VAL A 62 -20.15 7.11 -22.09
CA VAL A 62 -19.58 6.11 -21.19
C VAL A 62 -20.70 5.48 -20.35
N PRO A 63 -20.87 4.15 -20.36
CA PRO A 63 -21.89 3.49 -19.55
C PRO A 63 -21.67 3.70 -18.05
N PRO A 64 -22.72 3.59 -17.22
CA PRO A 64 -22.59 3.69 -15.78
C PRO A 64 -21.49 2.77 -15.22
N LEU A 65 -20.68 3.30 -14.31
CA LEU A 65 -19.54 2.65 -13.65
C LEU A 65 -18.33 2.33 -14.53
N TRP A 66 -18.40 2.47 -15.86
CA TRP A 66 -17.26 2.15 -16.75
C TRP A 66 -16.12 3.18 -16.66
N HIS A 67 -16.40 4.36 -16.09
CA HIS A 67 -15.39 5.37 -15.82
C HIS A 67 -14.36 4.94 -14.75
N TRP A 68 -14.62 3.87 -13.98
CA TRP A 68 -13.66 3.31 -13.01
C TRP A 68 -12.46 2.62 -13.66
N LEU A 69 -12.47 2.44 -14.98
CA LEU A 69 -11.32 1.94 -15.73
C LEU A 69 -10.24 3.01 -15.97
N TYR A 70 -10.53 4.28 -15.64
CA TYR A 70 -9.59 5.39 -15.72
C TYR A 70 -9.08 5.76 -14.34
N PHE A 71 -7.96 6.49 -14.28
CA PHE A 71 -7.30 6.88 -13.04
C PHE A 71 -6.84 5.67 -12.19
N VAL A 72 -6.58 4.53 -12.84
CA VAL A 72 -6.03 3.35 -12.19
C VAL A 72 -4.54 3.56 -11.94
N PRO A 73 -4.04 3.50 -10.69
CA PRO A 73 -2.63 3.72 -10.41
C PRO A 73 -1.74 2.73 -11.16
N VAL A 74 -0.78 3.25 -11.93
CA VAL A 74 0.27 2.45 -12.56
C VAL A 74 1.54 2.65 -11.75
N ALA A 75 1.94 1.63 -11.00
CA ALA A 75 3.14 1.67 -10.17
C ALA A 75 4.11 0.54 -10.56
N PRO A 76 5.43 0.77 -10.47
CA PRO A 76 6.43 -0.28 -10.62
C PRO A 76 6.17 -1.43 -9.63
N THR A 77 6.39 -2.67 -10.04
CA THR A 77 6.18 -3.84 -9.17
C THR A 77 6.95 -3.76 -7.85
N ALA A 78 8.13 -3.13 -7.86
CA ALA A 78 8.94 -2.90 -6.67
C ALA A 78 8.27 -1.96 -5.62
N GLU A 79 7.29 -1.17 -6.04
CA GLU A 79 6.54 -0.23 -5.21
C GLU A 79 5.17 -0.77 -4.77
N LEU A 80 4.84 -2.02 -5.16
CA LEU A 80 3.59 -2.65 -4.78
C LEU A 80 3.69 -3.30 -3.39
N GLY A 81 2.56 -3.30 -2.67
CA GLY A 81 2.36 -4.09 -1.47
C GLY A 81 2.06 -5.56 -1.80
N PRO A 82 1.97 -6.42 -0.77
CA PRO A 82 1.60 -7.83 -0.95
C PRO A 82 0.21 -8.05 -1.58
N ASP A 83 -0.67 -7.05 -1.53
CA ASP A 83 -2.00 -7.04 -2.15
C ASP A 83 -1.98 -6.57 -3.62
N GLY A 84 -0.81 -6.22 -4.15
CA GLY A 84 -0.63 -5.75 -5.53
C GLY A 84 -1.01 -4.29 -5.73
N HIS A 85 -1.48 -3.58 -4.69
CA HIS A 85 -1.70 -2.14 -4.76
C HIS A 85 -0.41 -1.37 -4.49
N PRO A 86 -0.28 -0.12 -4.97
CA PRO A 86 0.81 0.75 -4.55
C PRO A 86 0.91 0.81 -3.02
N ARG A 87 2.14 0.79 -2.50
CA ARG A 87 2.37 0.83 -1.05
C ARG A 87 1.64 2.02 -0.41
N ARG A 88 0.92 1.72 0.68
CA ARG A 88 0.18 2.71 1.48
C ARG A 88 1.15 3.74 2.08
N GLY A 89 0.71 5.01 2.16
CA GLY A 89 1.47 6.11 2.77
C GLY A 89 2.14 7.07 1.79
N GLY A 90 1.92 6.92 0.48
CA GLY A 90 2.25 7.95 -0.53
C GLY A 90 1.22 9.08 -0.64
N PHE A 91 0.17 9.03 0.18
CA PHE A 91 -0.94 9.98 0.29
C PHE A 91 -1.07 10.49 1.74
#